data_AF-A0A1G8YQ59-F1
#
_entry.id   AF-A0A1G8YQ59-F1
#
_cell.length_a   1.000
_cell.length_b   1.000
_cell.length_c   1.000
_cell.angle_alpha   90.00
_cell.angle_beta   90.00
_cell.angle_gamma   90.00
#
_symmetry.space_group_name_H-M   'P 1'
#
loop_
_entity.id
_entity.type
_entity.pdbx_description
1 polymer ?
#
loop_
_entity_poly.entity_id
_entity_poly.type
_entity_poly.pdbx_seq_one_letter_code
_entity_poly.pdbx_strand_id
1 'polypeptide(L)'
;MKFLYEKDLRQMKYTILTSTRHDETVRAIAERLGVKDAKLRRVLIQNFDMALLENLESRWEMGLEYADKGDAVAKELGCELFTRFIPLVDTERMQEIYNDTQAMIENGSFDEAVARGRERIREAILS
;
A
#
# COMPACT_ATOMS: atom_id res chain seq x y z
N MET A 1 -15.41 -35.48 5.31
CA MET A 1 -15.87 -34.10 5.03
C MET A 1 -15.47 -33.24 6.21
N LYS A 2 -14.38 -32.47 6.08
CA LYS A 2 -13.80 -31.71 7.20
C LYS A 2 -14.39 -30.31 7.17
N PHE A 3 -15.42 -30.05 7.96
CA PHE A 3 -15.95 -28.70 8.17
C PHE A 3 -14.97 -27.95 9.07
N LEU A 4 -13.89 -27.43 8.48
CA LEU A 4 -13.09 -26.42 9.13
C LEU A 4 -13.93 -25.14 9.07
N TYR A 5 -14.55 -24.77 10.20
CA TYR A 5 -15.13 -23.45 10.37
C TYR A 5 -13.96 -22.46 10.21
N GLU A 6 -13.76 -21.94 9.00
CA GLU A 6 -12.87 -20.80 8.79
C GLU A 6 -13.46 -19.69 9.66
N LYS A 7 -12.79 -19.42 10.79
CA LYS A 7 -13.25 -18.39 11.71
C LYS A 7 -13.19 -17.09 10.93
N ASP A 8 -14.33 -16.48 10.69
CA ASP A 8 -14.39 -15.21 9.97
C ASP A 8 -13.64 -14.15 10.78
N LEU A 9 -12.40 -13.88 10.38
CA LEU A 9 -11.53 -12.93 11.07
C LEU A 9 -11.86 -11.48 10.72
N ARG A 10 -12.82 -11.21 9.82
CA ARG A 10 -13.11 -9.84 9.35
C ARG A 10 -13.40 -8.88 10.50
N GLN A 11 -14.18 -9.31 11.50
CA GLN A 11 -14.47 -8.49 12.67
C GLN A 11 -13.21 -8.20 13.50
N MET A 12 -12.34 -9.20 13.70
CA MET A 12 -11.09 -9.03 14.45
C MET A 12 -10.14 -8.07 13.73
N LYS A 13 -9.97 -8.25 12.41
CA LYS A 13 -9.19 -7.36 11.54
C LYS A 13 -9.71 -5.91 11.61
N TYR A 14 -11.04 -5.74 11.57
CA TYR A 14 -11.65 -4.43 11.70
C TYR A 14 -11.34 -3.80 13.06
N THR A 15 -11.50 -4.55 14.16
CA THR A 15 -11.18 -4.07 15.52
C THR A 15 -9.74 -3.58 15.63
N ILE A 16 -8.77 -4.35 15.09
CA ILE A 16 -7.35 -3.93 15.06
C ILE A 16 -7.22 -2.58 14.35
N LEU A 17 -7.73 -2.50 13.12
CA LEU A 17 -7.59 -1.31 12.30
C LEU A 17 -8.29 -0.08 12.91
N THR A 18 -9.32 -0.24 13.73
CA THR A 18 -10.03 0.87 14.39
C THR A 18 -9.45 1.26 15.75
N SER A 19 -8.42 0.57 16.23
CA SER A 19 -7.67 1.04 17.40
C SER A 19 -6.91 2.33 17.05
N THR A 20 -6.67 3.20 18.03
CA THR A 20 -6.21 4.58 17.80
C THR A 20 -5.00 4.68 16.88
N ARG A 21 -3.90 3.98 17.19
CA ARG A 21 -2.64 4.06 16.42
C ARG A 21 -2.75 3.43 15.04
N HIS A 22 -3.46 2.31 14.92
CA HIS A 22 -3.73 1.70 13.61
C HIS A 22 -4.65 2.56 12.76
N ASP A 23 -5.62 3.26 13.35
CA ASP A 23 -6.49 4.19 12.63
C ASP A 23 -5.69 5.37 12.07
N GLU A 24 -4.82 5.97 12.88
CA GLU A 24 -3.90 7.02 12.44
C GLU A 24 -2.99 6.53 11.30
N THR A 25 -2.43 5.33 11.42
CA THR A 25 -1.61 4.71 10.37
C THR A 25 -2.40 4.50 9.08
N VAL A 26 -3.62 3.98 9.17
CA VAL A 26 -4.50 3.79 8.00
C VAL A 26 -4.80 5.11 7.33
N ARG A 27 -5.09 6.17 8.09
CA ARG A 27 -5.34 7.52 7.54
C ARG A 27 -4.11 8.05 6.82
N ALA A 28 -2.92 7.90 7.41
CA ALA A 28 -1.67 8.33 6.79
C ALA A 28 -1.39 7.59 5.46
N ILE A 29 -1.62 6.27 5.41
CA ILE A 29 -1.49 5.50 4.18
C ILE A 29 -2.54 5.92 3.15
N ALA A 30 -3.79 6.13 3.59
CA ALA A 30 -4.88 6.55 2.71
C ALA A 30 -4.62 7.93 2.09
N GLU A 31 -4.13 8.88 2.89
CA GLU A 31 -3.69 10.19 2.42
C GLU A 31 -2.53 10.08 1.42
N ARG A 32 -1.51 9.28 1.72
CA ARG A 32 -0.37 9.04 0.81
C ARG A 32 -0.80 8.50 -0.56
N LEU A 33 -1.84 7.68 -0.57
CA LEU A 33 -2.42 7.08 -1.78
C LEU A 33 -3.51 7.96 -2.42
N GLY A 34 -4.02 8.98 -1.73
CA GLY A 34 -5.18 9.78 -2.17
C GLY A 34 -6.48 8.96 -2.25
N VAL A 35 -6.71 8.06 -1.29
CA VAL A 35 -7.92 7.22 -1.20
C VAL A 35 -8.70 7.48 0.08
N LYS A 36 -9.96 7.05 0.14
CA LYS A 36 -10.76 7.12 1.37
C LYS A 36 -10.35 6.02 2.35
N ASP A 37 -10.23 6.35 3.63
CA ASP A 37 -9.88 5.41 4.71
C ASP A 37 -10.75 4.16 4.71
N ALA A 38 -12.06 4.32 4.54
CA ALA A 38 -13.00 3.20 4.49
C ALA A 38 -12.71 2.22 3.35
N LYS A 39 -12.23 2.73 2.19
CA LYS A 39 -11.87 1.89 1.05
C LYS A 39 -10.56 1.16 1.32
N LEU A 40 -9.55 1.85 1.86
CA LEU A 40 -8.29 1.22 2.25
C LEU A 40 -8.49 0.15 3.33
N ARG A 41 -9.31 0.41 4.36
CA ARG A 41 -9.66 -0.58 5.41
C ARG A 41 -10.23 -1.86 4.81
N ARG A 42 -11.09 -1.74 3.81
CA ARG A 42 -11.66 -2.89 3.12
C ARG A 42 -10.58 -3.71 2.43
N VAL A 43 -9.68 -3.06 1.69
CA VAL A 43 -8.54 -3.70 1.01
C VAL A 43 -7.65 -4.41 2.03
N LEU A 44 -7.29 -3.75 3.13
CA LEU A 44 -6.47 -4.33 4.21
C LEU A 44 -7.15 -5.56 4.84
N ILE A 45 -8.45 -5.50 5.16
CA ILE A 45 -9.20 -6.64 5.72
C ILE A 45 -9.22 -7.84 4.77
N GLN A 46 -9.35 -7.57 3.46
CA GLN A 46 -9.40 -8.61 2.43
C GLN A 46 -8.05 -9.27 2.20
N ASN A 47 -6.98 -8.48 2.13
CA ASN A 47 -5.68 -8.94 1.63
C ASN A 47 -4.65 -9.23 2.71
N PHE A 48 -4.72 -8.56 3.88
CA PHE A 48 -3.71 -8.73 4.92
C PHE A 48 -4.15 -9.77 5.95
N ASP A 49 -3.24 -10.64 6.36
CA ASP A 49 -3.46 -11.54 7.49
C ASP A 49 -3.39 -10.79 8.84
N MET A 50 -3.60 -11.52 9.93
CA MET A 50 -3.54 -10.93 11.29
C MET A 50 -2.15 -10.36 11.61
N ALA A 51 -1.08 -11.07 11.26
CA ALA A 51 0.28 -10.67 11.60
C ALA A 51 0.70 -9.37 10.88
N LEU A 52 0.27 -9.18 9.64
CA LEU A 52 0.47 -7.94 8.89
C LEU A 52 -0.29 -6.77 9.51
N LEU A 53 -1.55 -6.98 9.89
CA LEU A 53 -2.39 -5.93 10.48
C LEU A 53 -1.91 -5.51 11.87
N GLU A 54 -1.53 -6.47 12.71
CA GLU A 54 -1.00 -6.21 14.04
C GLU A 54 0.28 -5.36 13.98
N ASN A 55 1.13 -5.62 12.98
CA ASN A 55 2.39 -4.90 12.77
C ASN A 55 2.29 -3.74 11.75
N LEU A 56 1.08 -3.31 11.39
CA LEU A 56 0.91 -2.32 10.31
C LEU A 56 1.65 -1.00 10.59
N GLU A 57 1.57 -0.53 11.83
CA GLU A 57 2.21 0.70 12.28
C GLU A 57 3.74 0.63 12.18
N SER A 58 4.36 -0.37 12.79
CA SER A 58 5.82 -0.51 12.77
C SER A 58 6.36 -0.71 11.36
N ARG A 59 5.61 -1.42 10.51
CA ARG A 59 5.94 -1.57 9.09
C ARG A 59 5.85 -0.25 8.34
N TRP A 60 4.86 0.57 8.64
CA TRP A 60 4.70 1.89 8.03
C TRP A 60 5.85 2.81 8.40
N GLU A 61 6.18 2.90 9.70
CA GLU A 61 7.30 3.71 10.19
C GLU A 61 8.64 3.28 9.57
N MET A 62 8.91 1.97 9.55
CA MET A 62 10.11 1.42 8.91
C MET A 62 10.12 1.64 7.39
N GLY A 63 8.97 1.58 6.73
CA GLY A 63 8.86 1.91 5.33
C GLY A 63 9.22 3.37 5.06
N LEU A 64 8.69 4.32 5.84
CA LEU A 64 9.02 5.73 5.70
C LEU A 64 10.52 6.03 5.91
N GLU A 65 11.18 5.30 6.80
CA GLU A 65 12.59 5.51 7.11
C GLU A 65 13.55 4.80 6.14
N TYR A 66 13.19 3.61 5.65
CA TYR A 66 14.12 2.72 4.95
C TYR A 66 13.77 2.41 3.50
N ALA A 67 12.52 2.58 3.07
CA ALA A 67 12.10 2.26 1.71
C ALA A 67 12.70 3.23 0.68
N ASP A 68 12.95 2.72 -0.52
CA ASP A 68 13.21 3.49 -1.74
C ASP A 68 14.45 4.42 -1.62
N LYS A 69 15.42 4.04 -0.79
CA LYS A 69 16.64 4.82 -0.58
C LYS A 69 17.49 4.84 -1.86
N GLY A 70 17.81 6.06 -2.32
CA GLY A 70 18.71 6.29 -3.44
C GLY A 70 18.03 6.41 -4.81
N ASP A 71 16.69 6.28 -4.88
CA ASP A 71 15.93 6.48 -6.11
C ASP A 71 14.74 7.44 -5.85
N ALA A 72 14.80 8.62 -6.47
CA ALA A 72 13.77 9.64 -6.30
C ALA A 72 12.41 9.23 -6.88
N VAL A 73 12.39 8.55 -8.03
CA VAL A 73 11.14 8.09 -8.66
C VAL A 73 10.51 6.99 -7.83
N ALA A 74 11.32 6.01 -7.40
CA ALA A 74 10.85 4.94 -6.53
C ALA A 74 10.27 5.50 -5.23
N LYS A 75 10.91 6.52 -4.63
CA LYS A 75 10.43 7.19 -3.42
C LYS A 75 9.11 7.93 -3.63
N GLU A 76 8.97 8.60 -4.76
CA GLU A 76 7.73 9.33 -5.11
C GLU A 76 6.56 8.39 -5.38
N LEU A 77 6.83 7.18 -5.87
CA LEU A 77 5.83 6.12 -6.07
C LEU A 77 5.58 5.29 -4.81
N GLY A 78 6.60 5.11 -3.96
CA GLY A 78 6.60 4.18 -2.83
C GLY A 78 6.78 2.73 -3.27
N CYS A 79 7.73 2.44 -4.16
CA CYS A 79 7.89 1.12 -4.76
C CYS A 79 8.15 0.04 -3.70
N GLU A 80 9.19 0.18 -2.88
CA GLU A 80 9.48 -0.74 -1.77
C GLU A 80 8.44 -0.58 -0.65
N LEU A 81 7.97 0.65 -0.41
CA LEU A 81 6.97 0.94 0.61
C LEU A 81 5.69 0.10 0.43
N PHE A 82 5.18 0.02 -0.80
CA PHE A 82 3.91 -0.65 -1.11
C PHE A 82 4.03 -2.09 -1.61
N THR A 83 5.26 -2.61 -1.78
CA THR A 83 5.49 -4.02 -2.15
C THR A 83 6.07 -4.84 -1.00
N ARG A 84 6.95 -4.24 -0.18
CA ARG A 84 7.69 -4.94 0.88
C ARG A 84 7.17 -4.62 2.28
N PHE A 85 7.03 -3.33 2.59
CA PHE A 85 6.67 -2.91 3.95
C PHE A 85 5.17 -3.06 4.20
N ILE A 86 4.38 -2.44 3.32
CA ILE A 86 2.92 -2.47 3.29
C ILE A 86 2.50 -3.13 1.97
N PRO A 87 2.43 -4.48 1.86
CA PRO A 87 2.32 -5.20 0.59
C PRO A 87 0.92 -5.06 -0.06
N LEU A 88 0.62 -3.87 -0.56
CA LEU A 88 -0.63 -3.50 -1.20
C LEU A 88 -0.59 -3.71 -2.72
N VAL A 89 0.60 -3.76 -3.30
CA VAL A 89 0.85 -4.01 -4.73
C VAL A 89 1.86 -5.14 -4.84
N ASP A 90 1.66 -6.03 -5.80
CA ASP A 90 2.63 -7.07 -6.13
C ASP A 90 3.89 -6.48 -6.80
N THR A 91 5.02 -7.14 -6.59
CA THR A 91 6.32 -6.63 -7.07
C THR A 91 6.38 -6.52 -8.59
N GLU A 92 5.77 -7.46 -9.32
CA GLU A 92 5.75 -7.45 -10.78
C GLU A 92 4.97 -6.23 -11.29
N ARG A 93 3.74 -6.03 -10.80
CA ARG A 93 2.95 -4.87 -11.17
C ARG A 93 3.60 -3.54 -10.79
N MET A 94 4.22 -3.46 -9.62
CA MET A 94 4.94 -2.25 -9.22
C MET A 94 6.12 -1.98 -10.15
N GLN A 95 6.87 -3.01 -10.54
CA GLN A 95 7.99 -2.87 -11.47
C GLN A 95 7.53 -2.39 -12.85
N GLU A 96 6.39 -2.89 -13.36
CA GLU A 96 5.78 -2.38 -14.58
C GLU A 96 5.44 -0.89 -14.47
N ILE A 97 4.77 -0.49 -13.38
CA ILE A 97 4.40 0.92 -13.17
C ILE A 97 5.66 1.79 -13.09
N TYR A 98 6.68 1.36 -12.36
CA TYR A 98 7.94 2.08 -12.25
C TYR A 98 8.63 2.25 -13.62
N ASN A 99 8.76 1.17 -14.40
CA ASN A 99 9.39 1.21 -15.72
C ASN A 99 8.63 2.14 -16.67
N ASP A 100 7.30 2.09 -16.66
CA ASP A 100 6.47 2.96 -17.48
C ASP A 100 6.60 4.43 -17.04
N THR A 101 6.67 4.70 -15.74
CA THR A 101 6.93 6.05 -15.22
C THR A 101 8.31 6.56 -15.64
N GLN A 102 9.36 5.74 -15.56
CA GLN A 102 10.69 6.11 -16.03
C GLN A 102 10.70 6.44 -17.53
N ALA A 103 10.08 5.60 -18.36
CA ALA A 103 9.95 5.85 -19.80
C ALA A 103 9.17 7.14 -20.11
N MET A 104 8.16 7.49 -19.29
CA MET A 104 7.45 8.77 -19.41
C MET A 104 8.34 9.96 -19.02
N ILE A 105 9.19 9.82 -17.99
CA ILE A 105 10.13 10.86 -17.57
C ILE A 105 11.15 11.15 -18.68
N GLU A 106 11.67 10.11 -19.33
CA GLU A 106 12.62 10.26 -20.44
C GLU A 106 12.05 11.09 -21.61
N ASN A 107 10.72 11.05 -21.78
CA ASN A 107 10.02 11.68 -22.91
C ASN A 107 9.14 12.88 -22.51
N GLY A 108 9.16 13.31 -21.24
CA GLY A 108 8.16 14.24 -20.72
C GLY A 108 8.50 14.88 -19.37
N SER A 109 7.46 15.37 -18.69
CA SER A 109 7.59 16.03 -17.38
C SER A 109 7.64 15.02 -16.24
N PHE A 110 8.56 15.23 -15.30
CA PHE A 110 8.69 14.40 -14.10
C PHE A 110 7.39 14.37 -13.28
N ASP A 111 6.79 15.54 -13.02
CA ASP A 111 5.60 15.65 -12.19
C ASP A 111 4.39 14.94 -12.81
N GLU A 112 4.24 15.03 -14.13
CA GLU A 112 3.16 14.36 -14.86
C GLU A 112 3.33 12.83 -14.87
N ALA A 113 4.56 12.37 -15.08
CA ALA A 113 4.89 10.95 -15.05
C ALA A 113 4.66 10.34 -13.66
N VAL A 114 5.10 11.02 -12.60
CA VAL A 114 4.87 10.60 -11.22
C VAL A 114 3.39 10.64 -10.87
N ALA A 115 2.65 11.69 -11.26
CA ALA A 115 1.21 11.77 -11.04
C ALA A 115 0.47 10.60 -11.71
N ARG A 116 0.86 10.26 -12.94
CA ARG A 116 0.31 9.10 -13.66
C ARG A 116 0.67 7.77 -13.01
N GLY A 117 1.91 7.62 -12.55
CA GLY A 117 2.36 6.44 -11.82
C GLY A 117 1.58 6.22 -10.52
N ARG A 118 1.39 7.30 -9.74
CA ARG A 118 0.59 7.28 -8.50
C ARG A 118 -0.87 6.90 -8.76
N GLU A 119 -1.46 7.38 -9.86
CA GLU A 119 -2.81 6.94 -10.26
C GLU A 119 -2.87 5.44 -10.52
N ARG A 120 -1.91 4.89 -11.27
CA ARG A 120 -1.87 3.46 -11.56
C ARG A 120 -1.65 2.59 -10.32
N ILE A 121 -0.85 3.06 -9.37
CA ILE A 121 -0.69 2.40 -8.06
C ILE A 121 -2.04 2.37 -7.35
N ARG A 122 -2.75 3.51 -7.31
CA ARG A 122 -4.08 3.57 -6.71
C ARG A 122 -5.05 2.60 -7.40
N GLU A 123 -5.08 2.55 -8.72
CA GLU A 123 -5.91 1.62 -9.47
C GLU A 123 -5.59 0.17 -9.11
N ALA A 124 -4.31 -0.21 -9.04
CA ALA A 124 -3.86 -1.56 -8.68
C ALA A 124 -4.24 -1.96 -7.24
N ILE A 125 -4.24 -1.02 -6.30
CA ILE A 125 -4.62 -1.29 -4.90
C ILE A 125 -6.14 -1.48 -4.76
N LEU A 126 -6.92 -0.85 -5.65
CA LEU A 126 -8.37 -0.76 -5.53
C LEU A 126 -9.15 -1.69 -6.47
N SER A 127 -8.46 -2.39 -7.38
CA SER A 127 -9.01 -3.41 -8.28
C SER A 127 -9.34 -4.69 -7.54
#